data_AF-A0A235BYB6-F1
#
_entry.id   AF-A0A235BYB6-F1
#
_cell.length_a   1.000
_cell.length_b   1.000
_cell.length_c   1.000
_cell.angle_alpha   90.00
_cell.angle_beta   90.00
_cell.angle_gamma   90.00
#
_symmetry.space_group_name_H-M   'P 1'
#
loop_
_entity.id
_entity.type
_entity.pdbx_description
1 polymer ?
#
loop_
_entity_poly.entity_id
_entity_poly.type
_entity_poly.pdbx_seq_one_letter_code
_entity_poly.pdbx_strand_id
1 'polypeptide(L)'
;MLHSRRLDSRLFVYVLGYCLTMSGCGGIHLTKPTVLTEDSPINFPFDEGKHDNARTEWWYYAGWLQDRNGGSYTYELVFFKVTESVRIFRRLGIDIAYFAHFAIADVTGEKHRATERNLVLLSPEVKTNKGYLDLQYDDWGAVGNTESCQGRYYHIW
;
A
#
# COMPACT_ATOMS: atom_id res chain seq x y z
N MET A 1 65.17 -20.80 -10.60
CA MET A 1 65.55 -19.41 -10.93
C MET A 1 64.28 -18.57 -10.93
N LEU A 2 63.87 -18.07 -9.76
CA LEU A 2 62.63 -17.31 -9.56
C LEU A 2 62.97 -15.81 -9.60
N HIS A 3 62.47 -15.11 -10.62
CA HIS A 3 62.71 -13.69 -10.83
C HIS A 3 61.70 -12.88 -10.01
N SER A 4 62.09 -12.46 -8.81
CA SER A 4 61.34 -11.51 -7.98
C SER A 4 61.37 -10.14 -8.68
N ARG A 5 60.23 -9.70 -9.23
CA ARG A 5 60.09 -8.34 -9.76
C ARG A 5 59.76 -7.41 -8.59
N ARG A 6 60.67 -6.48 -8.29
CA ARG A 6 60.44 -5.34 -7.39
C ARG A 6 59.28 -4.50 -7.95
N LEU A 7 58.24 -4.31 -7.15
CA LEU A 7 57.18 -3.34 -7.43
C LEU A 7 57.72 -1.94 -7.15
N ASP A 8 57.75 -1.10 -8.18
CA ASP A 8 58.20 0.29 -8.13
C ASP A 8 57.22 1.16 -7.34
N SER A 9 57.72 1.88 -6.34
CA SER A 9 57.00 2.73 -5.37
C SER A 9 56.39 4.01 -5.97
N ARG A 10 56.32 4.11 -7.30
CA ARG A 10 55.74 5.24 -8.05
C ARG A 10 54.29 5.01 -8.48
N LEU A 11 53.78 3.79 -8.39
CA LEU A 11 52.37 3.47 -8.72
C LEU A 11 51.40 3.83 -7.57
N PHE A 12 51.91 4.04 -6.35
CA PHE A 12 51.09 4.29 -5.15
C PHE A 12 50.55 5.72 -5.02
N VAL A 13 51.08 6.67 -5.82
CA VAL A 13 50.72 8.10 -5.72
C VAL A 13 49.55 8.49 -6.64
N TYR A 14 49.23 7.69 -7.67
CA TYR A 14 48.12 8.02 -8.59
C TYR A 14 46.74 7.59 -8.08
N VAL A 15 46.63 6.75 -7.05
CA VAL A 15 45.35 6.27 -6.52
C VAL A 15 44.69 7.28 -5.56
N LEU A 16 45.44 8.25 -5.03
CA LEU A 16 44.92 9.23 -4.06
C LEU A 16 44.38 10.53 -4.70
N GLY A 17 44.65 10.76 -5.99
CA GLY A 17 44.32 12.03 -6.67
C GLY A 17 42.96 12.09 -7.36
N TYR A 18 42.23 10.99 -7.47
CA TYR A 18 40.97 10.92 -8.24
C TYR A 18 39.69 10.84 -7.38
N CYS A 19 39.81 11.05 -6.06
CA CYS A 19 38.67 10.90 -5.13
C CYS A 19 38.03 12.23 -4.69
N LEU A 20 38.43 13.38 -5.24
CA LEU A 20 38.01 14.70 -4.73
C LEU A 20 37.33 15.65 -5.74
N THR A 21 36.91 15.19 -6.92
CA THR A 21 36.14 16.05 -7.87
C THR A 21 34.77 15.53 -8.26
N MET A 22 34.31 14.41 -7.68
CA MET A 22 32.90 14.01 -7.76
C MET A 22 32.15 14.46 -6.50
N SER A 23 32.24 15.75 -6.17
CA SER A 23 31.15 16.42 -5.44
C SER A 23 29.97 16.50 -6.41
N GLY A 24 29.36 15.35 -6.67
CA GLY A 24 28.05 15.28 -7.27
C GLY A 24 27.13 16.11 -6.39
N CYS A 25 26.52 17.13 -6.96
CA CYS A 25 25.33 17.76 -6.42
C CYS A 25 24.22 16.70 -6.45
N GLY A 26 24.34 15.67 -5.61
CA GLY A 26 23.30 14.71 -5.30
C GLY A 26 22.33 15.38 -4.36
N GLY A 27 21.76 16.51 -4.80
CA GLY A 27 20.54 17.00 -4.21
C GLY A 27 19.54 15.85 -4.34
N ILE A 28 19.07 15.36 -3.20
CA ILE A 28 17.84 14.57 -3.19
C ILE A 28 16.82 15.51 -3.82
N HIS A 29 16.46 15.28 -5.08
CA HIS A 29 15.28 15.89 -5.67
C HIS A 29 14.11 15.32 -4.87
N LEU A 30 13.80 15.97 -3.75
CA LEU A 30 12.48 15.94 -3.16
C LEU A 30 11.62 16.58 -4.23
N THR A 31 11.15 15.78 -5.19
CA THR A 31 9.97 16.16 -5.96
C THR A 31 8.94 16.46 -4.91
N LYS A 32 8.64 17.76 -4.73
CA LYS A 32 7.51 18.23 -3.94
C LYS A 32 6.37 17.26 -4.28
N PRO A 33 5.72 16.62 -3.28
CA PRO A 33 4.57 15.78 -3.57
C PRO A 33 3.69 16.57 -4.52
N THR A 34 3.39 16.00 -5.68
CA THR A 34 2.38 16.58 -6.56
C THR A 34 1.15 16.70 -5.69
N VAL A 35 0.87 17.91 -5.21
CA VAL A 35 -0.44 18.22 -4.65
C VAL A 35 -1.36 17.91 -5.82
N LEU A 36 -2.26 16.95 -5.66
CA LEU A 36 -3.33 16.72 -6.61
C LEU A 36 -4.16 18.00 -6.62
N THR A 37 -3.79 18.94 -7.48
CA THR A 37 -4.63 20.08 -7.83
C THR A 37 -5.58 19.58 -8.89
N GLU A 38 -6.49 18.70 -8.52
CA GLU A 38 -7.67 18.49 -9.33
C GLU A 38 -8.83 19.11 -8.57
N ASP A 39 -9.19 20.34 -8.96
CA ASP A 39 -10.47 20.97 -8.66
C ASP A 39 -11.66 20.21 -9.29
N SER A 40 -11.48 18.92 -9.64
CA SER A 40 -12.53 18.06 -10.14
C SER A 40 -13.44 17.67 -8.99
N PRO A 41 -14.75 17.96 -9.07
CA PRO A 41 -15.69 17.53 -8.05
C PRO A 41 -15.73 16.00 -7.99
N ILE A 42 -15.83 15.47 -6.78
CA ILE A 42 -16.05 14.03 -6.56
C ILE A 42 -17.38 13.63 -7.20
N ASN A 43 -17.35 12.62 -8.06
CA ASN A 43 -18.45 12.13 -8.86
C ASN A 43 -18.88 10.73 -8.41
N PHE A 44 -19.92 10.66 -7.59
CA PHE A 44 -20.52 9.39 -7.18
C PHE A 44 -21.53 8.88 -8.22
N PRO A 45 -21.57 7.56 -8.51
CA PRO A 45 -20.83 6.48 -7.85
C PRO A 45 -19.45 6.20 -8.46
N PHE A 46 -19.05 6.94 -9.50
CA PHE A 46 -17.82 6.67 -10.26
C PHE A 46 -16.57 6.60 -9.37
N ASP A 47 -16.41 7.58 -8.48
CA ASP A 47 -15.28 7.69 -7.56
C ASP A 47 -15.39 6.76 -6.33
N GLU A 48 -16.39 5.87 -6.27
CA GLU A 48 -16.42 4.77 -5.29
C GLU A 48 -15.51 3.60 -5.72
N GLY A 49 -15.21 3.51 -7.02
CA GLY A 49 -14.31 2.48 -7.56
C GLY A 49 -12.83 2.80 -7.35
N LYS A 50 -11.96 1.94 -7.89
CA LYS A 50 -10.51 2.08 -7.76
C LYS A 50 -9.93 3.25 -8.56
N HIS A 51 -8.92 3.89 -7.99
CA HIS A 51 -8.16 4.98 -8.61
C HIS A 51 -6.78 4.49 -9.06
N ASP A 52 -6.63 4.10 -10.33
CA ASP A 52 -5.37 3.54 -10.87
C ASP A 52 -4.15 4.46 -10.70
N ASN A 53 -4.36 5.77 -10.81
CA ASN A 53 -3.28 6.77 -10.70
C ASN A 53 -2.90 7.07 -9.24
N ALA A 54 -3.71 6.62 -8.27
CA ALA A 54 -3.43 6.81 -6.86
C ALA A 54 -2.26 5.91 -6.44
N ARG A 55 -1.15 6.54 -6.01
CA ARG A 55 0.01 5.82 -5.46
C ARG A 55 -0.33 5.02 -4.22
N THR A 56 -1.31 5.53 -3.46
CA THR A 56 -1.84 4.97 -2.23
C THR A 56 -3.36 5.10 -2.26
N GLU A 57 -4.06 4.04 -1.90
CA GLU A 57 -5.53 4.03 -1.85
C GLU A 57 -6.00 3.20 -0.65
N TRP A 58 -7.05 3.65 0.02
CA TRP A 58 -7.56 3.06 1.25
C TRP A 58 -9.07 2.86 1.15
N TRP A 59 -9.52 1.68 1.56
CA TRP A 59 -10.92 1.40 1.85
C TRP A 59 -11.00 1.02 3.32
N TYR A 60 -11.55 1.90 4.16
CA TYR A 60 -11.57 1.75 5.61
C TYR A 60 -13.01 1.81 6.12
N TYR A 61 -13.48 0.68 6.62
CA TYR A 61 -14.77 0.52 7.29
C TYR A 61 -14.54 0.33 8.78
N ALA A 62 -15.20 1.14 9.59
CA ALA A 62 -15.19 0.99 11.04
C ALA A 62 -16.61 1.17 11.57
N GLY A 63 -16.96 0.43 12.60
CA GLY A 63 -18.32 0.52 13.13
C GLY A 63 -18.52 -0.16 14.47
N TRP A 64 -19.73 0.03 14.97
CA TRP A 64 -20.26 -0.61 16.17
C TRP A 64 -21.28 -1.66 15.77
N LEU A 65 -21.25 -2.80 16.44
CA LEU A 65 -22.18 -3.90 16.26
C LEU A 65 -22.83 -4.21 17.59
N GLN A 66 -24.09 -4.64 17.52
CA GLN A 66 -24.80 -5.22 18.64
C GLN A 66 -25.30 -6.60 18.23
N ASP A 67 -25.03 -7.62 19.05
CA ASP A 67 -25.59 -8.95 18.81
C ASP A 67 -27.05 -9.03 19.31
N ARG A 68 -27.73 -10.15 19.01
CA ARG A 68 -29.14 -10.35 19.43
C ARG A 68 -29.32 -10.44 20.94
N ASN A 69 -28.26 -10.68 21.71
CA ASN A 69 -28.27 -10.77 23.16
C ASN A 69 -27.88 -9.44 23.84
N GLY A 70 -27.61 -8.38 23.06
CA GLY A 70 -27.22 -7.06 23.56
C GLY A 70 -25.71 -6.86 23.75
N GLY A 71 -24.87 -7.83 23.37
CA GLY A 71 -23.42 -7.71 23.39
C GLY A 71 -22.93 -6.60 22.46
N SER A 72 -21.98 -5.78 22.92
CA SER A 72 -21.45 -4.64 22.18
C SER A 72 -20.08 -4.96 21.60
N TYR A 73 -19.91 -4.73 20.30
CA TYR A 73 -18.66 -4.95 19.60
C TYR A 73 -18.26 -3.75 18.77
N THR A 74 -16.96 -3.55 18.59
CA THR A 74 -16.41 -2.66 17.55
C THR A 74 -15.67 -3.49 16.52
N TYR A 75 -15.65 -3.03 15.27
CA TYR A 75 -14.86 -3.64 14.22
C TYR A 75 -14.17 -2.61 13.34
N GLU A 76 -13.13 -3.08 12.69
CA GLU A 76 -12.39 -2.39 11.63
C GLU A 76 -12.10 -3.38 10.52
N LEU A 77 -12.36 -2.98 9.27
CA LEU A 77 -11.93 -3.66 8.06
C LEU A 77 -11.22 -2.66 7.16
N VAL A 78 -9.98 -2.96 6.78
CA VAL A 78 -9.15 -2.11 5.92
C VAL A 78 -8.64 -2.91 4.75
N PHE A 79 -8.79 -2.36 3.55
CA PHE A 79 -8.01 -2.72 2.38
C PHE A 79 -7.11 -1.55 2.00
N PHE A 80 -5.87 -1.83 1.65
CA PHE A 80 -4.87 -0.81 1.32
C PHE A 80 -4.05 -1.22 0.10
N LYS A 81 -3.97 -0.31 -0.87
CA LYS A 81 -3.13 -0.42 -2.06
C LYS A 81 -1.95 0.54 -1.94
N VAL A 82 -0.77 0.06 -2.29
CA VAL A 82 0.41 0.92 -2.47
C VAL A 82 1.22 0.48 -3.68
N THR A 83 1.71 1.47 -4.41
CA THR A 83 2.57 1.27 -5.59
C THR A 83 4.06 1.31 -5.21
N GLU A 84 4.96 1.33 -6.19
CA GLU A 84 6.43 1.41 -6.04
C GLU A 84 6.99 2.55 -5.15
N SER A 85 6.14 3.39 -4.53
CA SER A 85 6.57 4.39 -3.56
C SER A 85 7.32 3.81 -2.34
N VAL A 86 7.22 2.49 -2.10
CA VAL A 86 7.98 1.82 -1.04
C VAL A 86 9.26 1.18 -1.60
N ARG A 87 10.41 1.61 -1.08
CA ARG A 87 11.75 1.19 -1.54
C ARG A 87 11.93 -0.34 -1.62
N ILE A 88 11.34 -1.10 -0.70
CA ILE A 88 11.46 -2.56 -0.71
C ILE A 88 10.68 -3.20 -1.87
N PHE A 89 9.48 -2.70 -2.19
CA PHE A 89 8.67 -3.20 -3.32
C PHE A 89 9.38 -2.96 -4.65
N ARG A 90 9.93 -1.76 -4.84
CA ARG A 90 10.75 -1.46 -6.03
C ARG A 90 11.98 -2.38 -6.15
N ARG A 91 12.65 -2.71 -5.04
CA ARG A 91 13.79 -3.65 -5.05
C ARG A 91 13.39 -5.08 -5.39
N LEU A 92 12.15 -5.46 -5.08
CA LEU A 92 11.59 -6.77 -5.33
C LEU A 92 10.84 -6.86 -6.67
N GLY A 93 10.78 -5.78 -7.46
CA GLY A 93 10.05 -5.72 -8.72
C GLY A 93 8.53 -5.83 -8.54
N ILE A 94 7.99 -5.29 -7.44
CA ILE A 94 6.56 -5.28 -7.14
C ILE A 94 6.00 -3.91 -7.50
N ASP A 95 5.20 -3.87 -8.57
CA ASP A 95 4.60 -2.63 -9.08
C ASP A 95 3.49 -2.12 -8.16
N ILE A 96 2.66 -3.05 -7.67
CA ILE A 96 1.50 -2.79 -6.79
C ILE A 96 1.43 -3.88 -5.73
N ALA A 97 1.24 -3.46 -4.49
CA ALA A 97 0.97 -4.34 -3.35
C ALA A 97 -0.39 -4.00 -2.75
N TYR A 98 -1.15 -5.04 -2.42
CA TYR A 98 -2.41 -4.96 -1.69
C TYR A 98 -2.27 -5.65 -0.34
N PHE A 99 -2.94 -5.07 0.67
CA PHE A 99 -3.02 -5.59 2.02
C PHE A 99 -4.47 -5.54 2.49
N ALA A 100 -4.84 -6.44 3.39
CA ALA A 100 -6.09 -6.38 4.11
C ALA A 100 -5.87 -6.63 5.61
N HIS A 101 -6.65 -5.95 6.45
CA HIS A 101 -6.65 -6.14 7.90
C HIS A 101 -8.07 -6.10 8.43
N PHE A 102 -8.41 -7.03 9.32
CA PHE A 102 -9.68 -7.06 10.01
C PHE A 102 -9.46 -7.23 11.50
N ALA A 103 -10.17 -6.44 12.29
CA ALA A 103 -10.17 -6.51 13.75
C ALA A 103 -11.59 -6.42 14.29
N ILE A 104 -11.85 -7.13 15.39
CA ILE A 104 -13.09 -7.05 16.16
C ILE A 104 -12.78 -7.06 17.66
N ALA A 105 -13.46 -6.21 18.42
CA ALA A 105 -13.35 -6.15 19.87
C ALA A 105 -14.71 -6.32 20.55
N ASP A 106 -14.77 -7.23 21.54
CA ASP A 106 -15.85 -7.34 22.52
C ASP A 106 -15.61 -6.28 23.60
N VAL A 107 -16.51 -5.30 23.66
CA VAL A 107 -16.39 -4.14 24.55
C VAL A 107 -16.57 -4.54 26.00
N THR A 108 -17.51 -5.45 26.29
CA THR A 108 -17.82 -5.87 27.67
C THR A 108 -16.87 -6.96 28.13
N GLY A 109 -16.52 -7.88 27.24
CA GLY A 109 -15.62 -8.99 27.53
C GLY A 109 -14.13 -8.63 27.48
N GLU A 110 -13.79 -7.39 27.10
CA GLU A 110 -12.42 -6.86 26.94
C GLU A 110 -11.52 -7.76 26.09
N LYS A 111 -12.07 -8.31 25.01
CA LYS A 111 -11.36 -9.23 24.12
C LYS A 111 -11.23 -8.62 22.73
N HIS A 112 -10.02 -8.66 22.19
CA HIS A 112 -9.71 -8.21 20.83
C HIS A 112 -9.16 -9.38 20.00
N ARG A 113 -9.58 -9.47 18.74
CA ARG A 113 -9.03 -10.40 17.75
C ARG A 113 -8.78 -9.65 16.46
N ALA A 114 -7.67 -9.97 15.80
CA ALA A 114 -7.35 -9.43 14.49
C ALA A 114 -6.72 -10.50 13.60
N THR A 115 -6.80 -10.26 12.29
CA THR A 115 -6.17 -11.07 11.26
C THR A 115 -5.89 -10.21 10.04
N GLU A 116 -4.93 -10.62 9.22
CA GLU A 116 -4.45 -9.87 8.08
C GLU A 116 -4.20 -10.75 6.86
N ARG A 117 -4.23 -10.12 5.69
CA ARG A 117 -3.77 -10.67 4.42
C ARG A 117 -2.60 -9.81 3.94
N ASN A 118 -1.42 -10.42 3.92
CA ASN A 118 -0.19 -9.79 3.49
C ASN A 118 0.22 -10.32 2.12
N LEU A 119 0.81 -9.43 1.31
CA LEU A 119 1.53 -9.69 0.06
C LEU A 119 1.87 -11.17 -0.19
N VAL A 120 1.05 -11.87 -0.96
CA VAL A 120 1.43 -13.18 -1.51
C VAL A 120 2.03 -12.91 -2.88
N LEU A 121 3.36 -13.02 -2.98
CA LEU A 121 4.15 -12.96 -4.22
C LEU A 121 3.71 -14.00 -5.28
N LEU A 122 2.81 -14.90 -4.88
CA LEU A 122 2.16 -15.92 -5.70
C LEU A 122 0.63 -15.79 -5.50
N SER A 123 0.09 -14.70 -6.04
CA SER A 123 -1.33 -14.47 -6.38
C SER A 123 -2.39 -14.78 -5.31
N PRO A 124 -2.83 -13.80 -4.52
CA PRO A 124 -4.26 -13.60 -4.28
C PRO A 124 -4.87 -12.95 -5.54
N GLU A 125 -6.05 -13.41 -5.94
CA GLU A 125 -6.82 -12.78 -7.01
C GLU A 125 -7.48 -11.50 -6.45
N VAL A 126 -6.73 -10.40 -6.39
CA VAL A 126 -7.31 -9.10 -6.01
C VAL A 126 -8.11 -8.56 -7.19
N LYS A 127 -9.43 -8.59 -7.07
CA LYS A 127 -10.34 -8.00 -8.07
C LYS A 127 -10.79 -6.64 -7.60
N THR A 128 -10.65 -5.66 -8.47
CA THR A 128 -11.06 -4.28 -8.20
C THR A 128 -11.68 -3.70 -9.47
N ASN A 129 -12.82 -3.01 -9.33
CA ASN A 129 -13.49 -2.34 -10.46
C ASN A 129 -13.28 -0.83 -10.46
N LYS A 130 -13.37 -0.23 -11.67
CA LYS A 130 -13.48 1.22 -11.84
C LYS A 130 -14.95 1.59 -11.88
N GLY A 131 -15.28 2.79 -11.40
CA GLY A 131 -16.61 3.37 -11.55
C GLY A 131 -17.65 2.95 -10.51
N TYR A 132 -17.38 1.93 -9.71
CA TYR A 132 -18.16 1.55 -8.53
C TYR A 132 -17.30 0.72 -7.59
N LEU A 133 -17.67 0.71 -6.32
CA LEU A 133 -16.99 -0.11 -5.32
C LEU A 133 -17.31 -1.60 -5.56
N ASP A 134 -16.32 -2.35 -5.99
CA ASP A 134 -16.30 -3.80 -5.98
C ASP A 134 -14.84 -4.23 -5.80
N LEU A 135 -14.52 -4.60 -4.58
CA LEU A 135 -13.21 -5.02 -4.13
C LEU A 135 -13.33 -6.43 -3.56
N GLN A 136 -12.51 -7.35 -4.09
CA GLN A 136 -12.32 -8.68 -3.54
C GLN A 136 -10.83 -8.93 -3.31
N TYR A 137 -10.48 -9.38 -2.11
CA TYR A 137 -9.18 -9.90 -1.76
C TYR A 137 -9.37 -11.31 -1.22
N ASP A 138 -9.12 -12.32 -2.05
CA ASP A 138 -9.34 -13.73 -1.69
C ASP A 138 -10.81 -13.98 -1.28
N ASP A 139 -11.05 -14.41 -0.03
CA ASP A 139 -12.37 -14.62 0.54
C ASP A 139 -13.01 -13.35 1.13
N TRP A 140 -12.29 -12.22 1.15
CA TRP A 140 -12.75 -10.95 1.73
C TRP A 140 -13.20 -9.98 0.64
N GLY A 141 -14.15 -9.11 0.96
CA GLY A 141 -14.54 -8.07 0.02
C GLY A 141 -15.43 -6.97 0.56
N ALA A 142 -15.59 -5.95 -0.28
CA ALA A 142 -16.53 -4.88 -0.10
C ALA A 142 -17.16 -4.52 -1.45
N VAL A 143 -18.49 -4.52 -1.54
CA VAL A 143 -19.23 -3.98 -2.70
C VAL A 143 -20.17 -2.87 -2.28
N GLY A 144 -20.27 -1.86 -3.15
CA GLY A 144 -21.35 -0.89 -3.15
C GLY A 144 -22.52 -1.42 -3.99
N ASN A 145 -23.74 -1.35 -3.44
CA ASN A 145 -24.94 -1.66 -4.20
C ASN A 145 -25.44 -0.40 -4.93
N THR A 146 -25.52 -0.45 -6.27
CA THR A 146 -26.06 0.63 -7.11
C THR A 146 -27.56 0.48 -7.40
N GLU A 147 -28.18 -0.65 -7.06
CA GLU A 147 -29.57 -1.02 -7.39
C GLU A 147 -30.56 -0.97 -6.21
N SER A 148 -30.11 -0.73 -4.98
CA SER A 148 -31.00 -0.66 -3.82
C SER A 148 -31.89 0.59 -3.85
N CYS A 149 -33.17 0.41 -4.19
CA CYS A 149 -34.22 1.44 -4.11
C CYS A 149 -34.52 1.94 -2.68
N GLN A 150 -33.77 1.50 -1.66
CA GLN A 150 -34.04 1.80 -0.24
C GLN A 150 -32.87 2.43 0.52
N GLY A 151 -31.81 2.84 -0.16
CA GLY A 151 -30.64 3.48 0.46
C GLY A 151 -29.35 2.80 0.02
N ARG A 152 -28.27 3.58 -0.06
CA ARG A 152 -26.95 3.09 -0.44
C ARG A 152 -26.41 2.22 0.69
N TYR A 153 -26.42 0.90 0.50
CA TYR A 153 -25.83 -0.04 1.45
C TYR A 153 -24.55 -0.62 0.86
N TYR A 154 -23.55 -0.76 1.72
CA TYR A 154 -22.32 -1.48 1.44
C TYR A 154 -22.41 -2.85 2.07
N HIS A 155 -21.99 -3.88 1.33
CA HIS A 155 -21.81 -5.22 1.89
C HIS A 155 -20.32 -5.44 2.08
N ILE A 156 -19.93 -5.89 3.28
CA ILE A 156 -18.59 -6.35 3.61
C ILE A 156 -18.69 -7.83 4.01
N TRP A 157 -17.76 -8.65 3.55
CA TRP A 157 -17.68 -10.09 3.88
C TRP A 157 -16.25 -10.56 3.98
#